data_AF-A0A2E5M2B3-F1
#
_entry.id   AF-A0A2E5M2B3-F1
#
_cell.length_a   1.000
_cell.length_b   1.000
_cell.length_c   1.000
_cell.angle_alpha   90.00
_cell.angle_beta   90.00
_cell.angle_gamma   90.00
#
_symmetry.space_group_name_H-M   'P 1'
#
loop_
_entity.id
_entity.type
_entity.pdbx_description
1 polymer ?
#
loop_
_entity_poly.entity_id
_entity_poly.type
_entity_poly.pdbx_seq_one_letter_code
_entity_poly.pdbx_strand_id
1 'polypeptide(L)' 'MAVQQNKVTRARRGKRRSHDSLAKPALSIDPTTGETHRRHQVTADGFYRGRKVVDRDD' A
#
# COMPACT_ATOMS: atom_id res chain seq x y z
N MET A 1 -39.95 2.26 11.12
CA MET A 1 -38.50 2.25 11.43
C MET A 1 -38.03 0.79 11.37
N ALA A 2 -37.04 0.47 10.54
CA ALA A 2 -36.48 -0.89 10.52
C ALA A 2 -35.41 -1.01 11.62
N VAL A 3 -35.56 -2.01 12.48
CA VAL A 3 -34.59 -2.33 13.53
C VAL A 3 -34.30 -3.82 13.52
N GLN A 4 -33.07 -4.20 13.85
CA GLN A 4 -32.74 -5.60 14.05
C GLN A 4 -33.45 -6.12 15.31
N GLN A 5 -34.04 -7.32 15.23
CA GLN A 5 -34.65 -7.96 16.40
C GLN A 5 -33.58 -8.51 17.36
N ASN A 6 -32.49 -9.06 16.83
CA ASN A 6 -31.48 -9.78 17.59
C ASN A 6 -30.06 -9.24 17.32
N LYS A 7 -29.16 -9.49 18.28
CA LYS A 7 -27.73 -9.15 18.13
C LYS A 7 -27.05 -10.03 17.09
N VAL A 8 -26.31 -9.41 16.18
CA VAL A 8 -25.45 -10.12 15.20
C VAL A 8 -24.34 -10.89 15.90
N THR A 9 -24.19 -12.18 15.59
CA THR A 9 -23.15 -13.05 16.17
C THR A 9 -21.73 -12.60 15.77
N ARG A 10 -20.73 -12.89 16.61
CA ARG A 10 -19.32 -12.57 16.32
C ARG A 10 -18.85 -13.20 15.01
N ALA A 11 -19.28 -14.43 14.71
CA ALA A 11 -18.97 -15.13 13.48
C ALA A 11 -19.53 -14.42 12.23
N ARG A 12 -20.81 -13.98 12.25
CA ARG A 12 -21.41 -13.24 11.13
C ARG A 12 -20.72 -11.88 10.92
N ARG A 13 -20.38 -11.18 12.00
CA ARG A 13 -19.60 -9.94 11.93
C ARG A 13 -18.21 -10.20 11.33
N GLY A 14 -17.52 -11.25 11.76
CA GLY A 14 -16.21 -11.63 11.25
C GLY A 14 -16.23 -11.95 9.76
N LYS A 15 -17.21 -12.76 9.30
CA LYS A 15 -17.42 -13.05 7.87
C LYS A 15 -17.73 -11.81 7.05
N ARG A 16 -18.49 -10.86 7.59
CA ARG A 16 -18.73 -9.59 6.90
C ARG A 16 -17.44 -8.78 6.72
N ARG A 17 -16.57 -8.77 7.74
CA ARG A 17 -15.29 -8.04 7.74
C ARG A 17 -14.13 -8.82 7.13
N SER A 18 -14.37 -9.98 6.49
CA SER A 18 -13.28 -10.81 5.94
C SER A 18 -12.53 -10.15 4.79
N HIS A 19 -13.16 -9.14 4.16
CA HIS A 19 -12.58 -8.38 3.04
C HIS A 19 -12.16 -6.96 3.44
N ASP A 20 -12.24 -6.58 4.72
CA ASP A 20 -11.89 -5.24 5.21
C ASP A 20 -10.36 -5.05 5.39
N SER A 21 -9.53 -5.90 4.77
CA SER A 21 -8.07 -5.80 4.87
C SER A 21 -7.52 -4.75 3.91
N LEU A 22 -6.46 -4.06 4.34
CA LEU A 22 -5.72 -3.15 3.46
C LEU A 22 -4.75 -3.94 2.58
N ALA A 23 -4.69 -3.58 1.30
CA ALA A 23 -3.69 -4.12 0.38
C ALA A 23 -2.32 -3.46 0.62
N LYS A 24 -1.25 -4.27 0.56
CA LYS A 24 0.12 -3.74 0.59
C LYS A 24 0.44 -3.06 -0.75
N PRO A 25 1.21 -1.96 -0.75
CA PRO A 25 1.68 -1.36 -1.99
C PRO A 25 2.69 -2.27 -2.69
N ALA A 26 2.77 -2.17 -4.02
CA ALA A 26 3.82 -2.82 -4.80
C ALA A 26 5.14 -2.03 -4.67
N LEU A 27 6.12 -2.65 -4.01
CA LEU A 27 7.46 -2.08 -3.82
C LEU A 27 8.46 -2.80 -4.73
N SER A 28 9.50 -2.09 -5.14
CA SER A 28 10.61 -2.59 -5.95
C SER A 28 11.91 -2.00 -5.43
N ILE A 29 13.03 -2.65 -5.73
CA ILE A 29 14.36 -2.17 -5.36
C ILE A 29 14.98 -1.52 -6.58
N ASP A 30 15.51 -0.31 -6.42
CA ASP A 30 16.22 0.37 -7.49
C ASP A 30 17.60 -0.29 -7.70
N PRO A 31 17.99 -0.60 -8.95
CA PRO A 31 19.20 -1.35 -9.24
C PRO A 31 20.50 -0.58 -9.00
N THR A 32 20.45 0.75 -8.93
CA THR A 32 21.67 1.59 -8.81
C THR A 32 21.91 2.02 -7.38
N THR A 33 20.85 2.42 -6.67
CA THR A 33 20.93 2.92 -5.30
C THR A 33 20.65 1.84 -4.24
N GLY A 34 19.96 0.76 -4.62
CA GLY A 34 19.51 -0.27 -3.68
C GLY A 34 18.33 0.16 -2.81
N GLU A 35 17.77 1.35 -3.02
CA GLU A 35 16.62 1.85 -2.28
C GLU A 35 15.33 1.12 -2.63
N THR A 36 14.43 0.96 -1.66
CA THR A 36 13.08 0.46 -1.91
C THR A 36 12.16 1.62 -2.30
N HIS A 37 11.54 1.53 -3.46
CA HIS A 37 10.63 2.53 -3.99
C HIS A 37 9.30 1.91 -4.43
N ARG A 38 8.28 2.75 -4.62
CA ARG A 38 7.03 2.28 -5.25
C ARG A 38 7.32 1.90 -6.70
N ARG A 39 6.77 0.77 -7.12
CA ARG A 39 6.96 0.29 -8.49
C ARG A 39 6.52 1.36 -9.50
N HIS A 40 7.37 1.61 -10.48
CA HIS A 40 7.21 2.64 -11.52
C HIS A 40 7.22 4.10 -11.03
N GLN A 41 7.70 4.36 -9.81
CA GLN A 41 7.91 5.72 -9.30
C GLN A 41 9.40 6.00 -9.13
N VAL A 42 9.77 7.27 -9.07
CA VAL A 42 11.14 7.72 -8.76
C VAL A 42 11.45 7.39 -7.29
N THR A 43 12.71 7.03 -6.99
CA THR A 43 13.19 6.82 -5.62
C THR A 43 13.23 8.14 -4.83
N ALA A 44 13.49 8.06 -3.52
CA ALA A 44 13.61 9.25 -2.69
C ALA A 44 14.83 10.09 -3.10
N ASP A 45 15.92 9.42 -3.48
CA ASP A 45 17.16 10.03 -3.96
C ASP A 45 17.08 10.55 -5.41
N GLY A 46 15.90 10.48 -6.05
CA GLY A 46 15.69 11.03 -7.39
C GLY A 46 16.09 10.11 -8.54
N PHE A 47 16.32 8.82 -8.28
CA PHE A 47 16.68 7.83 -9.31
C PHE A 47 15.46 7.10 -9.88
N TYR A 48 15.51 6.79 -11.17
CA TYR A 48 14.54 5.92 -11.83
C TYR A 48 15.19 5.12 -12.94
N ARG A 49 15.11 3.78 -12.85
CA ARG A 49 15.74 2.86 -13.81
C ARG A 49 17.24 3.17 -13.99
N GLY A 50 17.92 3.42 -12.88
CA GLY A 50 19.37 3.67 -12.83
C GLY A 50 19.86 5.00 -13.39
N ARG A 51 18.96 5.97 -13.62
CA ARG A 51 19.31 7.34 -13.99
C ARG A 51 18.85 8.30 -12.91
N LYS A 52 19.66 9.29 -12.56
CA LYS A 52 19.23 10.44 -11.73
C LYS A 52 18.32 11.30 -12.59
N VAL A 53 17.03 11.39 -12.23
CA VAL A 53 16.00 12.11 -12.97
C VAL A 53 15.61 13.40 -12.25
N VAL A 54 15.78 13.43 -10.94
CA VAL A 54 15.56 14.62 -10.10
C VAL A 54 16.85 14.91 -9.36
N ASP A 55 17.38 16.12 -9.52
CA ASP A 55 18.47 16.60 -8.67
C ASP A 55 17.84 17.11 -7.37
N ARG A 56 17.98 16.33 -6.30
CA ARG A 56 17.62 16.75 -4.94
C ARG A 56 18.89 17.12 -4.21
N ASP A 57 19.42 18.30 -4.51
CA ASP A 57 20.52 18.94 -3.78
C ASP A 57 20.01 20.17 -2.98
N ASP A 58 18.77 20.10 -2.48
CA ASP A 58 18.12 21.11 -1.61
C ASP A 58 17.82 20.54 -0.21
#